data_AF-A0A7K3S9F6-F1
#
_entry.id   AF-A0A7K3S9F6-F1
#
_cell.length_a   1.000
_cell.length_b   1.000
_cell.length_c   1.000
_cell.angle_alpha   90.00
_cell.angle_beta   90.00
_cell.angle_gamma   90.00
#
_symmetry.space_group_name_H-M   'P 1'
#
loop_
_entity.id
_entity.type
_entity.pdbx_description
1 polymer ?
#
loop_
_entity_poly.entity_id
_entity_poly.type
_entity_poly.pdbx_seq_one_letter_code
_entity_poly.pdbx_strand_id
1 'polypeptide(L)' 'MRARSGPTVEHRVLAVRLRMLRERAGVSLRAAAEALDAHPATVRRIERAETGLDAR' A
#
# COMPACT_ATOMS: atom_id res chain seq x y z
N MET A 1 14.82 7.40 -16.00
CA MET A 1 13.70 6.79 -15.26
C MET A 1 14.21 5.48 -14.68
N ARG A 2 14.33 5.34 -13.34
CA ARG A 2 14.78 4.06 -12.75
C ARG A 2 13.74 3.00 -13.06
N ALA A 3 14.16 1.81 -13.50
CA ALA A 3 13.26 0.68 -13.67
C ALA A 3 12.60 0.43 -12.31
N ARG A 4 11.28 0.58 -12.23
CA ARG A 4 10.54 0.10 -11.06
C ARG A 4 10.71 -1.41 -11.05
N SER A 5 11.58 -1.92 -10.18
CA SER A 5 11.63 -3.34 -9.90
C SER A 5 10.22 -3.76 -9.51
N GLY A 6 9.65 -4.73 -10.23
CA GLY A 6 8.34 -5.26 -9.91
C GLY A 6 8.26 -5.69 -8.44
N PRO A 7 7.05 -5.80 -7.87
CA PRO A 7 6.89 -6.06 -6.44
C PRO A 7 7.58 -7.36 -6.04
N THR A 8 8.59 -7.24 -5.18
CA THR A 8 9.28 -8.37 -4.54
C THR A 8 8.30 -9.13 -3.65
N VAL A 9 8.65 -10.38 -3.28
CA VAL A 9 7.84 -11.16 -2.33
C VAL A 9 7.67 -10.39 -1.01
N GLU A 10 8.75 -9.75 -0.53
CA GLU A 10 8.71 -8.90 0.65
C GLU A 10 7.70 -7.75 0.49
N HIS A 11 7.69 -7.07 -0.67
CA HIS A 11 6.70 -6.03 -0.93
C HIS A 11 5.27 -6.56 -0.85
N ARG A 12 5.01 -7.72 -1.47
CA ARG A 12 3.68 -8.34 -1.40
C ARG A 12 3.27 -8.66 0.03
N VAL A 13 4.18 -9.18 0.84
CA VAL A 13 3.92 -9.47 2.26
C VAL A 13 3.57 -8.18 3.02
N LEU A 14 4.33 -7.10 2.80
CA LEU A 14 4.05 -5.81 3.43
C LEU A 14 2.69 -5.22 3.01
N ALA A 15 2.38 -5.25 1.71
CA ALA A 15 1.10 -4.80 1.18
C ALA A 15 -0.10 -5.54 1.80
N VAL A 16 -0.01 -6.87 1.90
CA VAL A 16 -1.04 -7.70 2.53
C VAL A 16 -1.17 -7.40 4.02
N ARG A 17 -0.05 -7.28 4.75
CA ARG A 17 -0.05 -6.95 6.18
C ARG A 17 -0.68 -5.58 6.45
N LEU A 18 -0.35 -4.58 5.63
CA LEU A 18 -0.94 -3.25 5.72
C LEU A 18 -2.46 -3.29 5.54
N ARG A 19 -2.94 -4.00 4.50
CA ARG A 19 -4.37 -4.19 4.26
C ARG A 19 -5.06 -4.85 5.45
N MET A 20 -4.47 -5.92 5.98
CA MET A 20 -5.02 -6.64 7.13
C MET A 20 -5.09 -5.76 8.38
N LEU A 21 -4.09 -4.93 8.64
CA LEU A 21 -4.11 -3.98 9.76
C LEU A 21 -5.26 -2.98 9.62
N ARG A 22 -5.42 -2.40 8.43
CA ARG A 22 -6.52 -1.47 8.14
C ARG A 22 -7.89 -2.13 8.37
N GLU A 23 -8.08 -3.33 7.82
CA GLU A 23 -9.33 -4.09 7.93
C GLU A 23 -9.64 -4.47 9.38
N ARG A 24 -8.65 -4.95 10.13
CA ARG A 24 -8.81 -5.30 11.56
C ARG A 24 -9.12 -4.10 12.44
N ALA A 25 -8.63 -2.92 12.08
CA ALA A 25 -8.95 -1.67 12.76
C ALA A 25 -10.33 -1.11 12.36
N GLY A 26 -11.07 -1.76 11.45
CA GLY A 26 -12.34 -1.26 10.94
C GLY A 26 -12.20 0.02 10.10
N VAL A 27 -10.98 0.35 9.66
CA VAL A 27 -10.70 1.58 8.92
C VAL A 27 -11.05 1.37 7.45
N SER A 28 -11.90 2.23 6.90
CA SER A 28 -12.23 2.19 5.48
C SER A 28 -11.03 2.64 4.64
N LEU A 29 -10.97 2.21 3.37
CA LEU A 29 -9.94 2.66 2.43
C LEU A 29 -9.90 4.19 2.31
N ARG A 30 -11.08 4.84 2.33
CA ARG A 30 -11.21 6.29 2.28
C ARG A 30 -10.66 6.96 3.53
N ALA A 31 -11.02 6.46 4.71
CA ALA A 31 -10.52 6.99 5.98
C ALA A 31 -8.99 6.84 6.10
N ALA A 32 -8.44 5.71 5.65
CA ALA A 32 -6.99 5.53 5.57
C ALA A 32 -6.33 6.53 4.61
N ALA A 33 -6.96 6.80 3.47
CA ALA A 33 -6.47 7.77 2.50
C ALA A 33 -6.49 9.20 3.04
N GLU A 34 -7.57 9.59 3.72
CA GLU A 34 -7.69 10.89 4.40
C GLU A 34 -6.63 11.03 5.51
N ALA A 35 -6.42 9.99 6.32
CA ALA A 35 -5.41 10.01 7.38
C ALA A 35 -3.95 10.10 6.87
N LEU A 36 -3.70 9.64 5.64
CA LEU A 36 -2.38 9.63 5.00
C LEU A 36 -2.16 10.80 4.04
N ASP A 37 -3.11 11.75 3.96
CA ASP A 37 -3.11 12.83 2.95
C ASP A 37 -2.86 12.30 1.52
N ALA A 38 -3.55 11.20 1.19
CA ALA A 38 -3.35 10.46 -0.04
C ALA A 38 -4.66 10.26 -0.80
N HIS A 39 -4.56 10.06 -2.11
CA HIS A 39 -5.72 9.63 -2.89
C HIS A 39 -6.08 8.17 -2.56
N PRO A 40 -7.38 7.78 -2.44
CA PRO A 40 -7.77 6.40 -2.15
C PRO A 40 -7.21 5.36 -3.13
N ALA A 41 -7.04 5.74 -4.40
CA ALA A 41 -6.40 4.90 -5.40
C ALA A 41 -4.92 4.60 -5.10
N THR A 42 -4.22 5.51 -4.43
CA THR A 42 -2.83 5.30 -4.00
C THR A 42 -2.77 4.27 -2.87
N VAL A 43 -3.61 4.40 -1.84
CA VAL A 43 -3.71 3.40 -0.77
C VAL A 43 -4.04 2.02 -1.34
N ARG A 44 -5.01 1.95 -2.27
CA ARG A 44 -5.37 0.69 -2.95
C ARG A 44 -4.19 0.07 -3.70
N ARG A 45 -3.41 0.89 -4.44
CA ARG A 45 -2.23 0.40 -5.17
C ARG A 45 -1.17 -0.16 -4.21
N ILE A 46 -0.94 0.52 -3.08
CA ILE A 46 0.00 0.07 -2.05
C ILE A 46 -0.48 -1.27 -1.47
N GLU A 47 -1.75 -1.39 -1.07
CA GLU A 47 -2.33 -2.62 -0.51
C GLU A 47 -2.36 -3.81 -1.50
N ARG A 48 -2.14 -3.55 -2.79
CA ARG A 48 -2.04 -4.55 -3.85
C ARG A 48 -0.61 -4.78 -4.35
N ALA A 49 0.38 -4.11 -3.76
CA ALA A 49 1.75 -4.09 -4.23
C ALA A 49 1.89 -3.65 -5.71
N GLU A 50 0.99 -2.78 -6.18
CA GLU A 50 1.02 -2.20 -7.54
C GLU A 50 2.04 -1.04 -7.64
N THR A 51 2.59 -0.59 -6.50
CA THR A 51 3.72 0.35 -6.42
C THR A 51 5.05 -0.40 -6.25
N GLY A 52 6.20 0.29 -6.33
CA GLY A 52 7.48 -0.28 -5.88
C GLY A 52 7.70 0.03 -4.39
N LEU A 53 8.49 -0.79 -3.70
CA LEU A 53 9.14 -0.36 -2.45
C LEU A 53 10.48 0.25 -2.83
N ASP A 54 10.54 1.58 -2.87
CA ASP A 54 11.81 2.27 -2.96
C ASP A 54 12.39 2.34 -1.54
N ALA A 55 13.27 1.39 -1.20
CA ALA A 55 14.17 1.58 -0.06
C ALA A 55 15.22 2.62 -0.46
N ARG A 56 15.24 3.77 0.22
CA ARG A 56 16.37 4.70 0.16
C ARG A 56 17.39 4.31 1.22
#